data_AF-A0A0F9AFR0-F1
#
_entry.id   AF-A0A0F9AFR0-F1
#
_cell.length_a   1.000
_cell.length_b   1.000
_cell.length_c   1.000
_cell.angle_alpha   90.00
_cell.angle_beta   90.00
_cell.angle_gamma   90.00
#
_symmetry.space_group_name_H-M   'P 1'
#
loop_
_entity.id
_entity.type
_entity.pdbx_description
1 polymer ?
#
loop_
_entity_poly.entity_id
_entity_poly.type
_entity_poly.pdbx_seq_one_letter_code
_entity_poly.pdbx_strand_id
1 'polypeptide(L)'
;MEPEEYNDEISDEDINTLINRANKSESEVIKLTSLVNSLSGERKDENFLHHQIETSEMIDKLEHFYRGDVQSTDNEGNIIWKGQDNKDLVTFNEYGVSSFMEIITKYIDRNTILSDYSEQRIYEIMADLGDEIILFMLCNLTKIGMDTQFKQSKFRLIIITTTHIIESTYRRAIRGKTLIELNQSKVVGQFGNPQSISQGRPRKEGFFSRLVH
;
A
#
# COMPACT_ATOMS: atom_id res chain seq x y z
N MET A 1 -1.18 6.43 -58.64
CA MET A 1 -0.80 5.68 -57.44
C MET A 1 -2.06 5.57 -56.62
N GLU A 2 -2.78 4.48 -56.82
CA GLU A 2 -3.96 4.16 -56.01
C GLU A 2 -3.48 3.49 -54.72
N PRO A 3 -4.10 3.79 -53.57
CA PRO A 3 -3.76 3.15 -52.31
C PRO A 3 -4.27 1.71 -52.31
N GLU A 4 -3.38 0.76 -52.08
CA GLU A 4 -3.75 -0.63 -51.76
C GLU A 4 -4.43 -0.64 -50.39
N GLU A 5 -5.75 -0.83 -50.36
CA GLU A 5 -6.50 -1.13 -49.15
C GLU A 5 -6.12 -2.54 -48.66
N TYR A 6 -5.29 -2.59 -47.61
CA TYR A 6 -5.03 -3.80 -46.86
C TYR A 6 -6.30 -4.18 -46.07
N ASN A 7 -7.04 -5.15 -46.59
CA ASN A 7 -8.17 -5.78 -45.89
C ASN A 7 -7.65 -6.93 -45.02
N ASP A 8 -7.09 -6.60 -43.84
CA ASP A 8 -6.74 -7.57 -42.80
C ASP A 8 -8.02 -7.99 -42.06
N GLU A 9 -8.84 -8.84 -42.70
CA GLU A 9 -9.91 -9.55 -42.01
C GLU A 9 -9.27 -10.63 -41.11
N ILE A 10 -9.06 -10.27 -39.85
CA ILE A 10 -8.65 -11.21 -38.80
C ILE A 10 -9.70 -12.31 -38.73
N SER A 11 -9.29 -13.54 -39.06
CA SER A 11 -10.16 -14.71 -39.05
C SER A 11 -10.70 -14.98 -37.64
N ASP A 12 -11.99 -15.32 -37.53
CA ASP A 12 -12.61 -15.79 -36.29
C ASP A 12 -11.84 -16.98 -35.67
N GLU A 13 -11.11 -17.73 -36.48
CA GLU A 13 -10.24 -18.83 -36.04
C GLU A 13 -9.02 -18.31 -35.27
N ASP A 14 -8.43 -17.19 -35.68
CA ASP A 14 -7.32 -16.55 -34.97
C ASP A 14 -7.77 -15.97 -33.63
N ILE A 15 -8.97 -15.39 -33.57
CA ILE A 15 -9.57 -14.90 -32.32
C ILE A 15 -9.76 -16.05 -31.33
N ASN A 16 -10.31 -17.18 -31.79
CA ASN A 16 -10.55 -18.35 -30.94
C ASN A 16 -9.24 -19.01 -30.46
N THR A 17 -8.19 -19.03 -31.29
CA THR A 17 -6.88 -19.56 -30.87
C THR A 17 -6.21 -18.67 -29.83
N LEU A 18 -6.35 -17.35 -29.93
CA LEU A 18 -5.86 -16.40 -28.94
C LEU A 18 -6.59 -16.52 -27.60
N ILE A 19 -7.92 -16.65 -27.62
CA ILE A 19 -8.73 -16.88 -26.41
C ILE A 19 -8.32 -18.19 -25.71
N ASN A 20 -8.12 -19.27 -26.47
CA ASN A 20 -7.70 -20.54 -25.91
C ASN A 20 -6.29 -20.49 -25.32
N ARG A 21 -5.36 -19.74 -25.92
CA ARG A 21 -4.02 -19.50 -25.36
C ARG A 21 -4.07 -18.68 -24.08
N ALA A 22 -4.89 -17.63 -24.04
CA ALA A 22 -5.08 -16.81 -22.85
C ALA A 22 -5.61 -17.64 -21.68
N ASN A 23 -6.70 -18.40 -21.89
CA ASN A 23 -7.29 -19.28 -20.89
C ASN A 23 -6.30 -20.35 -20.39
N LYS A 24 -5.49 -20.91 -21.29
CA LYS A 24 -4.46 -21.89 -20.92
C LYS A 24 -3.38 -21.24 -20.05
N SER A 25 -2.89 -20.06 -20.43
CA SER A 25 -1.88 -19.34 -19.64
C SER A 25 -2.39 -18.92 -18.26
N GLU A 26 -3.64 -18.48 -18.14
CA GLU A 26 -4.27 -18.20 -16.85
C GLU A 26 -4.34 -19.45 -15.98
N SER A 27 -4.71 -20.60 -16.56
CA SER A 27 -4.75 -21.87 -15.83
C SER A 27 -3.38 -22.32 -15.33
N GLU A 28 -2.31 -22.04 -16.10
CA GLU A 28 -0.93 -22.34 -15.71
C GLU A 28 -0.43 -21.39 -14.62
N VAL A 29 -0.76 -20.10 -14.69
CA VAL A 29 -0.47 -19.13 -13.63
C VAL A 29 -1.16 -19.52 -12.33
N ILE A 30 -2.45 -19.88 -12.36
CA ILE A 30 -3.18 -20.35 -11.18
C ILE A 30 -2.51 -21.59 -10.57
N LYS A 31 -2.07 -22.54 -11.42
CA LYS A 31 -1.36 -23.74 -10.95
C LYS A 31 -0.01 -23.41 -10.33
N LEU A 32 0.79 -22.54 -10.95
CA LEU A 32 2.08 -22.12 -10.41
C LEU A 32 1.93 -21.36 -9.11
N THR A 33 0.96 -20.44 -9.02
CA THR A 33 0.64 -19.75 -7.77
C THR A 33 0.20 -20.73 -6.68
N SER A 34 -0.62 -21.73 -7.02
CA SER A 34 -1.04 -22.76 -6.05
C SER A 34 0.13 -23.65 -5.58
N LEU A 35 1.07 -23.99 -6.47
CA LEU A 35 2.27 -24.77 -6.15
C LEU A 35 3.24 -23.97 -5.29
N VAL A 36 3.49 -22.70 -5.61
CA VAL A 36 4.31 -21.78 -4.80
C VAL A 36 3.73 -21.62 -3.40
N ASN A 37 2.40 -21.50 -3.29
CA ASN A 37 1.73 -21.42 -1.99
C ASN A 37 1.83 -22.74 -1.20
N SER A 38 1.76 -23.90 -1.87
CA SER A 38 1.91 -25.22 -1.22
C SER A 38 3.33 -25.54 -0.77
N LEU A 39 4.35 -25.00 -1.44
CA LEU A 39 5.76 -25.17 -1.09
C LEU A 39 6.19 -24.24 0.06
N SER A 40 5.39 -23.22 0.38
CA SER A 40 5.68 -22.20 1.39
C SER A 40 5.07 -22.51 2.76
N GLY A 41 4.98 -23.80 3.10
CA GLY A 41 4.40 -24.27 4.37
C GLY A 41 5.07 -23.66 5.60
N GLU A 42 4.21 -23.11 6.47
CA GLU A 42 4.44 -22.67 7.86
C GLU A 42 4.84 -21.18 8.07
N ARG A 43 3.81 -20.38 8.43
CA ARG A 43 3.84 -19.11 9.20
C ARG A 43 4.15 -17.78 8.49
N LYS A 44 4.08 -17.68 7.16
CA LYS A 44 4.32 -16.39 6.46
C LYS A 44 3.10 -15.55 6.10
N ASP A 45 1.89 -16.12 6.07
CA ASP A 45 0.77 -15.44 5.41
C ASP A 45 0.11 -14.33 6.25
N GLU A 46 -0.03 -14.51 7.57
CA GLU A 46 -0.65 -13.48 8.43
C GLU A 46 0.16 -12.17 8.46
N ASN A 47 1.49 -12.27 8.51
CA ASN A 47 2.36 -11.10 8.52
C ASN A 47 2.41 -10.40 7.15
N PHE A 48 2.40 -11.15 6.05
CA PHE A 48 2.47 -10.58 4.70
C PHE A 48 1.25 -9.71 4.38
N LEU A 49 0.05 -10.16 4.74
CA LEU A 49 -1.19 -9.37 4.58
C LEU A 49 -1.21 -8.13 5.46
N HIS A 50 -0.69 -8.23 6.69
CA HIS A 50 -0.53 -7.07 7.55
C HIS A 50 0.39 -6.02 6.92
N HIS A 51 1.52 -6.45 6.33
CA HIS A 51 2.44 -5.55 5.63
C HIS A 51 1.85 -4.91 4.36
N GLN A 52 0.94 -5.59 3.64
CA GLN A 52 0.32 -5.00 2.44
C GLN A 52 -0.63 -3.83 2.73
N ILE A 53 -1.25 -3.84 3.91
CA ILE A 53 -2.20 -2.81 4.36
C ILE A 53 -1.50 -1.74 5.20
N GLU A 54 -0.24 -1.97 5.56
CA GLU A 54 0.52 -1.10 6.42
C GLU A 54 0.87 0.21 5.70
N THR A 55 0.41 1.33 6.27
CA THR A 55 0.64 2.69 5.77
C THR A 55 1.73 3.43 6.52
N SER A 56 2.17 2.91 7.67
CA SER A 56 3.17 3.53 8.54
C SER A 56 4.46 3.84 7.78
N GLU A 57 5.00 2.87 7.04
CA GLU A 57 6.25 3.07 6.29
C GLU A 57 6.16 4.21 5.26
N MET A 58 4.99 4.41 4.63
CA MET A 58 4.78 5.50 3.67
C MET A 58 4.70 6.86 4.38
N ILE A 59 4.02 6.90 5.53
CA ILE A 59 3.88 8.08 6.38
C ILE A 59 5.26 8.46 6.95
N ASP A 60 6.04 7.50 7.44
CA ASP A 60 7.38 7.72 7.97
C ASP A 60 8.34 8.26 6.89
N LYS A 61 8.29 7.69 5.67
CA LYS A 61 9.06 8.20 4.53
C LYS A 61 8.70 9.64 4.17
N LEU A 62 7.42 9.99 4.24
CA LEU A 62 6.96 11.37 4.02
C LEU A 62 7.46 12.31 5.11
N GLU A 63 7.39 11.89 6.38
CA GLU A 63 7.91 12.68 7.48
C GLU A 63 9.41 12.99 7.30
N HIS A 64 10.21 11.95 7.03
CA HIS A 64 11.64 12.09 6.78
C HIS A 64 11.93 12.96 5.55
N PHE A 65 11.13 12.84 4.49
CA PHE A 65 11.22 13.71 3.31
C PHE A 65 10.98 15.19 3.66
N TYR A 66 9.98 15.50 4.49
CA TYR A 66 9.71 16.87 4.94
C TYR A 66 10.75 17.42 5.90
N ARG A 67 11.36 16.58 6.72
CA ARG A 67 12.51 16.96 7.56
C ARG A 67 13.77 17.18 6.72
N GLY A 68 13.86 16.54 5.55
CA GLY A 68 15.06 16.53 4.72
C GLY A 68 16.11 15.55 5.24
N ASP A 69 15.68 14.50 5.92
CA ASP A 69 16.55 13.46 6.46
C ASP A 69 17.15 12.63 5.33
N VAL A 70 18.33 12.07 5.59
CA VAL A 70 19.08 11.27 4.61
C VAL A 70 19.24 9.86 5.17
N GLN A 71 19.05 8.85 4.32
CA GLN A 71 19.36 7.47 4.70
C GLN A 71 20.88 7.30 4.80
N SER A 72 21.32 6.78 5.94
CA SER A 72 22.71 6.42 6.22
C SER A 72 22.79 4.99 6.71
N THR A 73 23.94 4.36 6.53
CA THR A 73 24.22 3.05 7.12
C THR A 73 24.94 3.25 8.45
N ASP A 74 24.53 2.53 9.50
CA ASP A 74 25.23 2.50 10.77
C ASP A 74 26.46 1.57 10.73
N ASN A 75 27.17 1.44 11.86
CA ASN A 75 28.35 0.58 11.95
C ASN A 75 28.04 -0.93 11.86
N GLU A 76 26.76 -1.31 11.96
CA GLU A 76 26.28 -2.69 11.94
C GLU A 76 25.69 -3.07 10.57
N GLY A 77 25.57 -2.12 9.64
CA GLY A 77 25.01 -2.33 8.31
C GLY A 77 23.52 -2.04 8.21
N ASN A 78 22.87 -1.51 9.25
CA ASN A 78 21.45 -1.17 9.23
C ASN A 78 21.22 0.20 8.58
N ILE A 79 20.08 0.35 7.90
CA ILE A 79 19.65 1.63 7.31
C ILE A 79 18.95 2.44 8.39
N ILE A 80 19.47 3.63 8.67
CA ILE A 80 18.90 4.59 9.61
C ILE A 80 18.65 5.93 8.93
N TRP A 81 17.62 6.64 9.36
CA TRP A 81 17.40 8.03 8.96
C TRP A 81 18.25 8.95 9.83
N LYS A 82 19.12 9.73 9.19
CA LYS A 82 19.97 10.71 9.86
C LYS A 82 19.48 12.11 9.53
N GLY A 83 19.26 12.91 10.58
CA GLY A 83 18.95 14.33 10.45
C GLY A 83 20.05 15.10 9.74
N GLN A 84 19.65 16.18 9.06
CA GLN A 84 20.59 16.97 8.27
C GLN A 84 21.31 18.03 9.13
N ASP A 85 22.64 18.01 9.10
CA ASP A 85 23.49 18.93 9.87
C ASP A 85 23.36 20.38 9.36
N ASN A 86 23.17 20.53 8.04
CA ASN A 86 22.97 21.84 7.43
C ASN A 86 21.50 22.29 7.48
N LYS A 87 21.21 23.34 8.25
CA LYS A 87 19.87 23.94 8.40
C LYS A 87 19.27 24.47 7.10
N ASP A 88 20.08 24.80 6.10
CA ASP A 88 19.59 25.27 4.80
C ASP A 88 19.03 24.12 3.95
N LEU A 89 19.44 22.89 4.24
CA LEU A 89 18.98 21.69 3.54
C LEU A 89 17.69 21.12 4.13
N VAL A 90 17.41 21.42 5.41
CA VAL A 90 16.16 21.07 6.10
C VAL A 90 14.99 21.73 5.38
N THR A 91 14.04 20.92 4.90
CA THR A 91 12.96 21.39 4.03
C THR A 91 11.92 22.19 4.81
N PHE A 92 11.38 21.63 5.89
CA PHE A 92 10.43 22.27 6.79
C PHE A 92 10.95 22.33 8.23
N ASN A 93 10.48 23.31 8.99
CA ASN A 93 10.62 23.30 10.44
C ASN A 93 9.60 22.33 11.09
N GLU A 94 9.69 22.16 12.40
CA GLU A 94 8.81 21.25 13.15
C GLU A 94 7.32 21.56 12.97
N TYR A 95 6.95 22.85 12.94
CA TYR A 95 5.59 23.30 12.68
C TYR A 95 5.10 22.88 11.29
N GLY A 96 5.93 23.08 10.26
CA GLY A 96 5.62 22.71 8.89
C GLY A 96 5.45 21.21 8.73
N VAL A 97 6.38 20.41 9.28
CA VAL A 97 6.29 18.94 9.28
C VAL A 97 4.98 18.50 9.96
N SER A 98 4.72 18.97 11.18
CA SER A 98 3.51 18.59 11.92
C SER A 98 2.22 18.93 11.17
N SER A 99 2.14 20.12 10.58
CA SER A 99 0.95 20.56 9.82
C SER A 99 0.73 19.70 8.57
N PHE A 100 1.80 19.37 7.84
CA PHE A 100 1.72 18.50 6.67
C PHE A 100 1.32 17.09 7.04
N MET A 101 1.90 16.52 8.10
CA MET A 101 1.55 15.19 8.58
C MET A 101 0.08 15.11 9.02
N GLU A 102 -0.46 16.17 9.63
CA GLU A 102 -1.88 16.25 9.97
C GLU A 102 -2.79 16.21 8.72
N ILE A 103 -2.38 16.87 7.63
CA ILE A 103 -3.13 16.81 6.36
C ILE A 103 -3.05 15.40 5.79
N ILE A 104 -1.85 14.85 5.66
CA ILE A 104 -1.60 13.58 4.96
C ILE A 104 -2.26 12.39 5.65
N THR A 105 -2.21 12.34 6.98
CA THR A 105 -2.81 11.25 7.78
C THR A 105 -4.33 11.17 7.62
N LYS A 106 -4.99 12.25 7.17
CA LYS A 106 -6.42 12.23 6.82
C LYS A 106 -6.70 11.51 5.50
N TYR A 107 -5.73 11.47 4.59
CA TYR A 107 -5.86 10.84 3.27
C TYR A 107 -5.24 9.42 3.23
N ILE A 108 -4.18 9.20 4.00
CA ILE A 108 -3.50 7.91 4.12
C ILE A 108 -3.98 7.18 5.37
N ASP A 109 -5.00 6.35 5.21
CA ASP A 109 -5.49 5.45 6.26
C ASP A 109 -5.74 4.04 5.69
N ARG A 110 -5.72 3.04 6.56
CA ARG A 110 -6.10 1.66 6.27
C ARG A 110 -7.48 1.59 5.63
N ASN A 111 -8.42 2.40 6.09
CA ASN A 111 -9.78 2.42 5.53
C ASN A 111 -9.79 2.91 4.09
N THR A 112 -8.91 3.85 3.72
CA THR A 112 -8.75 4.31 2.34
C THR A 112 -8.35 3.14 1.44
N ILE A 113 -7.37 2.32 1.86
CA ILE A 113 -6.89 1.16 1.09
C ILE A 113 -7.98 0.08 0.89
N LEU A 114 -8.83 -0.12 1.89
CA LEU A 114 -9.86 -1.17 1.88
C LEU A 114 -11.18 -0.74 1.21
N SER A 115 -11.30 0.53 0.83
CA SER A 115 -12.48 1.07 0.17
C SER A 115 -12.53 0.68 -1.31
N ASP A 116 -13.69 0.89 -1.96
CA ASP A 116 -13.84 0.74 -3.40
C ASP A 116 -13.96 2.11 -4.06
N TYR A 117 -12.85 2.59 -4.63
CA TYR A 117 -12.82 3.86 -5.34
C TYR A 117 -12.83 3.64 -6.86
N SER A 118 -13.61 4.49 -7.55
CA SER A 118 -13.48 4.66 -8.99
C SER A 118 -12.28 5.56 -9.30
N GLU A 119 -11.66 5.34 -10.45
CA GLU A 119 -10.52 6.14 -10.90
C GLU A 119 -10.87 7.62 -11.04
N GLN A 120 -12.07 7.93 -11.56
CA GLN A 120 -12.59 9.29 -11.63
C GLN A 120 -12.67 9.94 -10.25
N ARG A 121 -13.14 9.21 -9.24
CA ARG A 121 -13.23 9.73 -7.88
C ARG A 121 -11.84 10.00 -7.29
N ILE A 122 -10.85 9.16 -7.59
CA ILE A 122 -9.46 9.40 -7.16
C ILE A 122 -8.93 10.70 -7.79
N TYR A 123 -9.17 10.95 -9.08
CA TYR A 123 -8.71 12.18 -9.73
C TYR A 123 -9.35 13.44 -9.15
N GLU A 124 -10.65 13.40 -8.81
CA GLU A 124 -11.31 14.51 -8.10
C GLU A 124 -10.64 14.80 -6.75
N ILE A 125 -10.44 13.76 -5.93
CA ILE A 125 -9.79 13.90 -4.61
C ILE A 125 -8.36 14.45 -4.78
N MET A 126 -7.61 13.98 -5.77
CA MET A 126 -6.23 14.43 -6.01
C MET A 126 -6.17 15.89 -6.51
N ALA A 127 -7.14 16.33 -7.31
CA ALA A 127 -7.24 17.71 -7.76
C ALA A 127 -7.52 18.64 -6.56
N ASP A 128 -8.55 18.33 -5.76
CA ASP A 128 -8.93 19.11 -4.59
C ASP A 128 -7.77 19.18 -3.57
N LEU A 129 -7.14 18.03 -3.29
CA LEU A 129 -5.99 17.94 -2.39
C LEU A 129 -4.79 18.75 -2.90
N GLY A 130 -4.50 18.67 -4.20
CA GLY A 130 -3.41 19.42 -4.81
C GLY A 130 -3.58 20.93 -4.61
N ASP A 131 -4.78 21.43 -4.86
CA ASP A 131 -5.13 22.84 -4.67
C ASP A 131 -5.06 23.25 -3.20
N GLU A 132 -5.55 22.42 -2.27
CA GLU A 132 -5.46 22.66 -0.82
C GLU A 132 -4.00 22.74 -0.34
N ILE A 133 -3.13 21.81 -0.76
CA ILE A 133 -1.71 21.81 -0.38
C ILE A 133 -1.01 23.05 -0.93
N ILE A 134 -1.26 23.39 -2.21
CA ILE A 134 -0.70 24.60 -2.84
C ILE A 134 -1.10 25.84 -2.03
N LEU A 135 -2.39 26.00 -1.74
CA LEU A 135 -2.90 27.14 -0.99
C LEU A 135 -2.30 27.20 0.42
N PHE A 136 -2.29 26.08 1.14
CA PHE A 136 -1.71 25.98 2.48
C PHE A 136 -0.24 26.42 2.49
N MET A 137 0.57 25.90 1.56
CA MET A 137 1.98 26.25 1.46
C MET A 137 2.17 27.73 1.16
N LEU A 138 1.49 28.26 0.13
CA LEU A 138 1.63 29.67 -0.28
C LEU A 138 1.25 30.63 0.85
N CYS A 139 0.19 30.33 1.61
CA CYS A 139 -0.23 31.15 2.73
C CYS A 139 0.70 31.06 3.95
N ASN A 140 1.53 30.00 4.05
CA ASN A 140 2.34 29.73 5.24
C ASN A 140 3.84 29.55 4.98
N LEU A 141 4.37 29.94 3.80
CA LEU A 141 5.77 29.72 3.38
C LEU A 141 6.79 30.03 4.48
N THR A 142 6.72 31.22 5.07
CA THR A 142 7.65 31.63 6.12
C THR A 142 7.44 30.85 7.42
N LYS A 143 6.19 30.55 7.79
CA LYS A 143 5.84 29.85 9.04
C LYS A 143 6.31 28.40 9.02
N ILE A 144 6.21 27.72 7.87
CA ILE A 144 6.65 26.33 7.70
C ILE A 144 8.18 26.19 7.52
N GLY A 145 8.92 27.30 7.51
CA GLY A 145 10.38 27.31 7.44
C GLY A 145 10.96 27.34 6.03
N MET A 146 10.17 27.71 5.01
CA MET A 146 10.64 27.96 3.64
C MET A 146 11.09 29.42 3.46
N ASP A 147 12.01 29.85 4.31
CA ASP A 147 12.52 31.23 4.41
C ASP A 147 13.58 31.58 3.37
N THR A 148 14.25 30.59 2.78
CA THR A 148 15.28 30.80 1.75
C THR A 148 14.78 30.51 0.35
N GLN A 149 15.34 31.20 -0.66
CA GLN A 149 15.02 30.96 -2.07
C GLN A 149 15.31 29.50 -2.48
N PHE A 150 16.37 28.91 -1.92
CA PHE A 150 16.70 27.50 -2.15
C PHE A 150 15.58 26.57 -1.67
N LYS A 151 15.07 26.75 -0.45
CA LYS A 151 13.95 25.95 0.06
C LYS A 151 12.69 26.18 -0.78
N GLN A 152 12.37 27.43 -1.11
CA GLN A 152 11.23 27.78 -1.96
C GLN A 152 11.28 27.13 -3.34
N SER A 153 12.47 26.94 -3.92
CA SER A 153 12.61 26.22 -5.20
C SER A 153 12.10 24.77 -5.15
N LYS A 154 12.07 24.15 -3.96
CA LYS A 154 11.57 22.78 -3.75
C LYS A 154 10.05 22.69 -3.67
N PHE A 155 9.32 23.81 -3.67
CA PHE A 155 7.86 23.86 -3.54
C PHE A 155 7.15 22.87 -4.46
N ARG A 156 7.46 22.90 -5.75
CA ARG A 156 6.85 22.02 -6.75
C ARG A 156 7.13 20.54 -6.46
N LEU A 157 8.37 20.23 -6.07
CA LEU A 157 8.78 18.86 -5.78
C LEU A 157 8.01 18.31 -4.57
N ILE A 158 7.82 19.13 -3.54
CA ILE A 158 7.10 18.74 -2.32
C ILE A 158 5.65 18.37 -2.65
N ILE A 159 4.96 19.21 -3.42
CA ILE A 159 3.57 18.96 -3.81
C ILE A 159 3.46 17.66 -4.61
N ILE A 160 4.26 17.53 -5.68
CA ILE A 160 4.22 16.35 -6.56
C ILE A 160 4.49 15.06 -5.77
N THR A 161 5.55 15.04 -4.95
CA THR A 161 5.91 13.86 -4.15
C THR A 161 4.79 13.50 -3.18
N THR A 162 4.20 14.50 -2.51
CA THR A 162 3.09 14.28 -1.57
C THR A 162 1.87 13.69 -2.27
N THR A 163 1.44 14.32 -3.37
CA THR A 163 0.29 13.86 -4.16
C THR A 163 0.52 12.46 -4.72
N HIS A 164 1.71 12.14 -5.24
CA HIS A 164 2.00 10.81 -5.77
C HIS A 164 1.96 9.71 -4.70
N ILE A 165 2.42 9.97 -3.47
CA ILE A 165 2.37 8.97 -2.40
C ILE A 165 0.93 8.73 -1.95
N ILE A 166 0.12 9.78 -1.86
CA ILE A 166 -1.30 9.67 -1.54
C ILE A 166 -2.04 8.95 -2.68
N GLU A 167 -1.83 9.35 -3.94
CA GLU A 167 -2.39 8.67 -5.12
C GLU A 167 -2.05 7.18 -5.13
N SER A 168 -0.79 6.84 -4.84
CA SER A 168 -0.35 5.44 -4.75
C SER A 168 -1.12 4.64 -3.70
N THR A 169 -1.54 5.29 -2.60
CA THR A 169 -2.39 4.69 -1.57
C THR A 169 -3.81 4.44 -2.11
N TYR A 170 -4.41 5.43 -2.78
CA TYR A 170 -5.72 5.30 -3.40
C TYR A 170 -5.75 4.27 -4.55
N ARG A 171 -4.66 4.16 -5.33
CA ARG A 171 -4.57 3.18 -6.42
C ARG A 171 -4.65 1.73 -5.92
N ARG A 172 -4.22 1.45 -4.68
CA ARG A 172 -4.41 0.13 -4.05
C ARG A 172 -5.88 -0.20 -3.81
N ALA A 173 -6.69 0.82 -3.54
CA ALA A 173 -8.12 0.73 -3.30
C ALA A 173 -8.98 0.65 -4.58
N ILE A 174 -8.37 0.69 -5.77
CA ILE A 174 -9.12 0.61 -7.03
C ILE A 174 -9.88 -0.71 -7.09
N ARG A 175 -11.20 -0.61 -7.28
CA ARG A 175 -12.12 -1.76 -7.43
C ARG A 175 -12.09 -2.72 -6.25
N GLY A 176 -11.75 -2.24 -5.05
CA GLY A 176 -11.63 -3.07 -3.85
C GLY A 176 -10.63 -4.24 -4.00
N LYS A 177 -9.66 -4.14 -4.92
CA LYS A 177 -8.73 -5.23 -5.24
C LYS A 177 -8.03 -5.76 -4.00
N THR A 178 -7.52 -4.87 -3.15
CA THR A 178 -6.87 -5.27 -1.88
C THR A 178 -7.84 -5.99 -0.93
N LEU A 179 -9.10 -5.57 -0.86
CA LEU A 179 -10.11 -6.24 -0.04
C LEU A 179 -10.43 -7.65 -0.57
N ILE A 180 -10.51 -7.80 -1.90
CA ILE A 180 -10.73 -9.09 -2.55
C ILE A 180 -9.54 -10.02 -2.32
N GLU A 181 -8.31 -9.55 -2.52
CA GLU A 181 -7.07 -10.29 -2.26
C GLU A 181 -7.00 -10.76 -0.80
N LEU A 182 -7.39 -9.90 0.14
CA LEU A 182 -7.44 -10.21 1.56
C LEU A 182 -8.50 -11.25 1.92
N ASN A 183 -9.66 -11.21 1.27
CA ASN A 183 -10.70 -12.21 1.49
C ASN A 183 -10.31 -13.56 0.86
N GLN A 184 -9.69 -13.55 -0.33
CA GLN A 184 -9.21 -14.76 -0.98
C GLN A 184 -8.12 -15.46 -0.17
N SER A 185 -7.18 -14.71 0.39
CA SER A 185 -6.09 -15.27 1.20
C SER A 185 -6.59 -15.91 2.51
N LYS A 186 -7.59 -15.31 3.17
CA LYS A 186 -8.24 -15.90 4.36
C LYS A 186 -8.92 -17.24 4.07
N VAL A 187 -9.56 -17.36 2.91
CA VAL A 187 -10.24 -18.60 2.50
C VAL A 187 -9.21 -19.72 2.29
N VAL A 188 -8.07 -19.44 1.67
CA VAL A 188 -7.00 -20.43 1.43
C VAL A 188 -6.37 -20.93 2.73
N GLY A 189 -6.22 -20.07 3.75
CA GLY A 189 -5.69 -20.47 5.05
C GLY A 189 -6.58 -21.41 5.87
N GLN A 190 -7.90 -21.40 5.64
CA GLN A 190 -8.84 -22.26 6.39
C GLN A 190 -9.00 -23.67 5.83
N PHE A 191 -8.73 -23.91 4.55
CA PHE A 191 -8.86 -25.25 3.96
C PHE A 191 -7.63 -26.15 4.17
N GLY A 192 -6.59 -25.65 4.83
CA GLY A 192 -5.33 -26.36 5.05
C GLY A 192 -5.29 -27.36 6.21
N ASN A 193 -6.36 -27.60 6.97
CA ASN A 193 -6.30 -28.63 8.02
C ASN A 193 -7.64 -29.32 8.39
N PRO A 194 -8.12 -30.28 7.58
CA PRO A 194 -9.14 -31.23 8.01
C PRO A 194 -8.53 -32.42 8.78
N GLN A 195 -7.61 -32.19 9.73
CA GLN A 195 -7.17 -33.19 10.72
C GLN A 195 -6.78 -32.46 12.02
N SER A 196 -7.66 -32.31 13.00
CA SER A 196 -7.85 -33.35 14.01
C SER A 196 -8.97 -32.93 14.97
N ILE A 197 -10.20 -33.37 14.71
CA ILE A 197 -11.15 -33.62 15.80
C ILE A 197 -10.70 -34.94 16.43
N SER A 198 -9.59 -34.89 17.17
CA SER A 198 -9.18 -35.99 18.04
C SER A 198 -10.04 -35.92 19.30
N GLN A 199 -10.83 -36.97 19.43
CA GLN A 199 -11.69 -37.33 20.54
C GLN A 199 -11.03 -37.14 21.91
N GLY A 200 -11.86 -36.74 22.88
CA GLY A 200 -11.72 -37.20 24.26
C GLY A 200 -10.83 -36.37 25.18
N ARG A 201 -11.40 -35.32 25.79
CA ARG A 201 -11.02 -34.97 27.17
C ARG A 201 -12.11 -35.45 28.10
N PRO A 202 -11.83 -36.38 29.03
CA PRO A 202 -12.78 -36.75 30.06
C PRO A 202 -13.07 -35.54 30.96
N ARG A 203 -14.36 -35.31 31.23
CA ARG A 203 -14.84 -34.37 32.24
C ARG A 203 -14.15 -34.69 33.57
N LYS A 204 -13.34 -33.77 34.09
CA LYS A 204 -12.92 -33.83 35.49
C LYS A 204 -14.18 -33.62 36.34
N GLU A 205 -14.51 -34.66 37.09
CA GLU A 205 -15.55 -34.65 38.10
C GLU A 205 -15.30 -33.55 39.14
N GLY A 206 -16.41 -33.06 39.68
CA GLY A 206 -16.50 -31.83 40.45
C GLY A 206 -15.69 -31.84 41.74
N PHE A 207 -15.21 -30.64 42.07
CA PHE A 207 -14.48 -30.26 43.28
C PHE A 207 -15.31 -30.36 44.59
N PHE A 208 -16.54 -30.90 44.55
CA PHE A 208 -17.47 -30.92 45.69
C PHE A 208 -17.60 -32.28 46.41
N SER A 209 -16.84 -33.31 46.04
CA SER A 209 -16.96 -34.65 46.67
C SER A 209 -16.07 -34.90 47.90
N ARG A 210 -15.46 -33.87 48.52
CA ARG A 210 -14.60 -34.04 49.72
C ARG A 210 -15.06 -33.25 50.95
N LEU A 211 -16.35 -33.31 51.29
CA LEU A 211 -16.82 -32.69 52.53
C LEU A 211 -17.98 -33.45 53.20
N VAL A 212 -17.87 -34.79 53.33
CA VAL A 212 -18.61 -35.57 54.35
C VAL A 212 -17.82 -36.83 54.70
N HIS A 213 -16.95 -36.74 55.72
CA HIS A 213 -16.85 -37.69 56.85
C HIS A 213 -15.72 -37.27 57.80
#